data_AF-R7QSC4-F1
#
_entry.id   AF-R7QSC4-F1
#
_cell.length_a   1.000
_cell.length_b   1.000
_cell.length_c   1.000
_cell.angle_alpha   90.00
_cell.angle_beta   90.00
_cell.angle_gamma   90.00
#
_symmetry.space_group_name_H-M   'P 1'
#
loop_
_entity.id
_entity.type
_entity.pdbx_description
1 polymer ?
#
loop_
_entity_poly.entity_id
_entity_poly.type
_entity_poly.pdbx_seq_one_letter_code
_entity_poly.pdbx_strand_id
1 'polypeptide(L)'
;MADGGYDVSDFVTRESLGGEEAFKRFMKQAVDLNMRVITDAVFNHTSTAHDWFQKALAGDEKYLAFYVQRNGREKVAEWDRNGDIVCQYRDPDGTITERVVVFPDIDRTHGLWAEIHGRTYQFYRGFFPFQVDLNLQNPDVLSELFRVLAREVKQGVVGKRMDAIAHWIKQPGCASEGLPECHALQGLLKSFLSHINSRCILMPEVVRDMANASQYAGSETWITSSRTTSEGDAILSFEMQGALREATYFQTVAPYWQKVFRSPSLPGGSTWINLLEHHDETFMGFFEPEVRVWMCEYIKTHGGAVYKNGMSAGGRLADCLNAHPRRIATALFLLYITPGTPLVYAGTEIGARSQASHADAQMVRSHDTFQKLGVYAAQRSCYDARELQRGPLRREAFDRAVSEGYEATEMVRRLNRVRRTRRWMREGGAKAVDSGDVGVLCMGRGAPDDTRDRALCVANLTGVVKWAAVPVRQAAACLAAESGPEAWVDDVRERRRRFVDVVSGQPVEPAVDDAKMVVMFRLEAFACAAVEEVASG
;
A
#
# COMPACT_ATOMS: atom_id res chain seq x y z
N MET A 1 -9.68 -15.61 14.67
CA MET A 1 -9.04 -15.05 13.47
C MET A 1 -7.65 -14.62 13.85
N ALA A 2 -6.67 -15.25 13.22
CA ALA A 2 -5.27 -14.86 13.22
C ALA A 2 -4.95 -13.94 12.02
N ASP A 3 -3.67 -13.61 11.83
CA ASP A 3 -3.14 -12.77 10.72
C ASP A 3 -3.94 -11.48 10.50
N GLY A 4 -4.15 -10.68 11.55
CA GLY A 4 -4.87 -9.40 11.44
C GLY A 4 -6.33 -9.50 10.97
N GLY A 5 -6.88 -10.69 10.79
CA GLY A 5 -8.23 -10.93 10.25
C GLY A 5 -8.29 -11.53 8.84
N TYR A 6 -7.15 -11.79 8.19
CA TYR A 6 -7.10 -12.50 6.90
C TYR A 6 -7.35 -14.01 7.04
N ASP A 7 -7.29 -14.54 8.27
CA ASP A 7 -7.77 -15.88 8.63
C ASP A 7 -9.31 -15.91 8.74
N VAL A 8 -10.00 -15.78 7.60
CA VAL A 8 -11.47 -15.63 7.53
C VAL A 8 -12.17 -16.94 7.86
N SER A 9 -12.83 -17.01 9.02
CA SER A 9 -13.63 -18.16 9.45
C SER A 9 -15.10 -18.09 9.03
N ASP A 10 -15.60 -16.89 8.73
CA ASP A 10 -16.92 -16.66 8.16
C ASP A 10 -16.90 -15.30 7.45
N PHE A 11 -17.58 -15.19 6.31
CA PHE A 11 -17.72 -13.95 5.56
C PHE A 11 -18.79 -13.01 6.12
N VAL A 12 -19.42 -13.28 7.27
CA VAL A 12 -20.36 -12.33 7.91
C VAL A 12 -19.68 -11.32 8.84
N THR A 13 -20.40 -10.25 9.15
CA THR A 13 -19.98 -9.26 10.13
C THR A 13 -19.75 -9.91 11.51
N ARG A 14 -18.60 -9.64 12.12
CA ARG A 14 -18.20 -10.25 13.39
C ARG A 14 -18.98 -9.71 14.58
N GLU A 15 -19.51 -10.61 15.40
CA GLU A 15 -20.15 -10.26 16.68
C GLU A 15 -19.20 -9.55 17.64
N SER A 16 -17.92 -9.92 17.67
CA SER A 16 -16.92 -9.26 18.53
C SER A 16 -16.68 -7.78 18.16
N LEU A 17 -17.10 -7.34 16.96
CA LEU A 17 -17.05 -5.96 16.50
C LEU A 17 -18.42 -5.27 16.57
N GLY A 18 -19.41 -5.91 17.18
CA GLY A 18 -20.78 -5.41 17.34
C GLY A 18 -21.77 -5.91 16.29
N GLY A 19 -21.38 -6.86 15.43
CA GLY A 19 -22.25 -7.54 14.49
C GLY A 19 -22.84 -6.62 13.40
N GLU A 20 -23.81 -7.15 12.67
CA GLU A 20 -24.42 -6.50 11.50
C GLU A 20 -25.03 -5.13 11.83
N GLU A 21 -25.60 -4.96 13.02
CA GLU A 21 -26.19 -3.69 13.45
C GLU A 21 -25.14 -2.60 13.68
N ALA A 22 -23.96 -2.95 14.22
CA ALA A 22 -22.86 -2.00 14.32
C ALA A 22 -22.33 -1.61 12.93
N PHE A 23 -22.24 -2.56 12.01
CA PHE A 23 -21.80 -2.29 10.64
C PHE A 23 -22.77 -1.37 9.90
N LYS A 24 -24.08 -1.59 10.00
CA LYS A 24 -25.09 -0.68 9.42
C LYS A 24 -24.98 0.74 9.98
N ARG A 25 -24.80 0.88 11.30
CA ARG A 25 -24.59 2.20 11.93
C ARG A 25 -23.31 2.87 11.42
N PHE A 26 -22.22 2.11 11.32
CA PHE A 26 -20.95 2.58 10.77
C PHE A 26 -21.11 3.05 9.32
N MET A 27 -21.69 2.22 8.45
CA MET A 27 -21.91 2.55 7.04
C MET A 27 -22.77 3.80 6.87
N LYS A 28 -23.85 3.93 7.65
CA LYS A 28 -24.67 5.14 7.65
C LYS A 28 -23.85 6.38 8.01
N GLN A 29 -23.08 6.34 9.09
CA GLN A 29 -22.26 7.47 9.51
C GLN A 29 -21.17 7.80 8.48
N ALA A 30 -20.53 6.79 7.90
CA ALA A 30 -19.54 6.98 6.85
C ALA A 30 -20.14 7.73 5.65
N VAL A 31 -21.33 7.32 5.19
CA VAL A 31 -22.05 8.00 4.11
C VAL A 31 -22.44 9.43 4.50
N ASP A 32 -22.97 9.65 5.71
CA ASP A 32 -23.32 10.98 6.21
C ASP A 32 -22.09 11.92 6.27
N LEU A 33 -20.89 11.36 6.46
CA LEU A 33 -19.61 12.05 6.45
C LEU A 33 -18.94 12.13 5.06
N ASN A 34 -19.65 11.71 4.01
CA ASN A 34 -19.14 11.63 2.63
C ASN A 34 -17.86 10.78 2.50
N MET A 35 -17.73 9.75 3.35
CA MET A 35 -16.70 8.74 3.29
C MET A 35 -17.16 7.56 2.44
N ARG A 36 -16.21 6.97 1.73
CA ARG A 36 -16.39 5.77 0.92
C ARG A 36 -15.69 4.61 1.60
N VAL A 37 -16.37 3.48 1.71
CA VAL A 37 -15.84 2.29 2.38
C VAL A 37 -15.44 1.26 1.33
N ILE A 38 -14.19 0.79 1.45
CA ILE A 38 -13.59 -0.29 0.68
C ILE A 38 -13.26 -1.41 1.67
N THR A 39 -13.51 -2.66 1.31
CA THR A 39 -13.21 -3.82 2.16
C THR A 39 -12.38 -4.86 1.40
N ASP A 40 -11.68 -5.74 2.11
CA ASP A 40 -10.88 -6.78 1.48
C ASP A 40 -11.72 -7.89 0.84
N ALA A 41 -11.33 -8.33 -0.36
CA ALA A 41 -11.77 -9.56 -0.99
C ALA A 41 -10.75 -10.66 -0.70
N VAL A 42 -10.82 -11.23 0.50
CA VAL A 42 -9.93 -12.33 0.95
C VAL A 42 -10.42 -13.65 0.37
N PHE A 43 -10.16 -13.84 -0.93
CA PHE A 43 -10.72 -14.96 -1.69
C PHE A 43 -9.72 -16.06 -1.98
N ASN A 44 -8.43 -15.82 -1.78
CA ASN A 44 -7.44 -16.86 -2.04
C ASN A 44 -7.60 -18.07 -1.10
N HIS A 45 -7.98 -17.82 0.15
CA HIS A 45 -8.01 -18.81 1.22
C HIS A 45 -9.12 -18.53 2.23
N THR A 46 -9.42 -19.54 3.05
CA THR A 46 -10.26 -19.41 4.26
C THR A 46 -9.51 -19.97 5.46
N SER A 47 -9.98 -19.65 6.66
CA SER A 47 -9.49 -20.27 7.89
C SER A 47 -9.72 -21.78 7.90
N THR A 48 -8.84 -22.53 8.56
CA THR A 48 -9.13 -23.92 8.95
C THR A 48 -10.37 -24.02 9.83
N ALA A 49 -10.77 -22.95 10.52
CA ALA A 49 -12.03 -22.91 11.29
C ALA A 49 -13.27 -22.61 10.43
N HIS A 50 -13.12 -22.34 9.13
CA HIS A 50 -14.25 -22.02 8.25
C HIS A 50 -15.20 -23.22 8.09
N ASP A 51 -16.52 -22.98 8.14
CA ASP A 51 -17.55 -24.03 8.04
C ASP A 51 -17.36 -24.91 6.80
N TRP A 52 -17.03 -24.30 5.66
CA TRP A 52 -16.67 -25.03 4.43
C TRP A 52 -15.51 -26.01 4.65
N PHE A 53 -14.43 -25.62 5.32
CA PHE A 53 -13.30 -26.52 5.57
C PHE A 53 -13.67 -27.60 6.58
N GLN A 54 -14.43 -27.26 7.62
CA GLN A 54 -14.90 -28.24 8.60
C GLN A 54 -15.79 -29.32 7.96
N LYS A 55 -16.67 -28.93 7.02
CA LYS A 55 -17.46 -29.88 6.23
C LYS A 55 -16.60 -30.72 5.29
N ALA A 56 -15.56 -30.13 4.70
CA ALA A 56 -14.58 -30.89 3.91
C ALA A 56 -13.89 -31.96 4.78
N LEU A 57 -13.44 -31.60 5.99
CA LEU A 57 -12.84 -32.53 6.96
C LEU A 57 -13.83 -33.61 7.43
N ALA A 58 -15.12 -33.31 7.46
CA ALA A 58 -16.18 -34.28 7.74
C ALA A 58 -16.49 -35.21 6.55
N GLY A 59 -15.82 -35.01 5.40
CA GLY A 59 -15.92 -35.86 4.22
C GLY A 59 -17.01 -35.47 3.22
N ASP A 60 -17.58 -34.27 3.34
CA ASP A 60 -18.53 -33.77 2.34
C ASP A 60 -17.80 -33.47 1.01
N GLU A 61 -18.15 -34.24 -0.03
CA GLU A 61 -17.51 -34.17 -1.35
C GLU A 61 -17.62 -32.79 -2.00
N LYS A 62 -18.73 -32.07 -1.77
CA LYS A 62 -18.89 -30.71 -2.31
C LYS A 62 -17.84 -29.78 -1.73
N TYR A 63 -17.68 -29.79 -0.41
CA TYR A 63 -16.74 -28.91 0.27
C TYR A 63 -15.29 -29.40 0.14
N LEU A 64 -15.04 -30.69 -0.05
CA LEU A 64 -13.73 -31.18 -0.46
C LEU A 64 -13.27 -30.56 -1.79
N ALA A 65 -14.19 -30.35 -2.73
CA ALA A 65 -13.91 -29.70 -4.01
C ALA A 65 -13.76 -28.16 -3.91
N PHE A 66 -14.10 -27.56 -2.76
CA PHE A 66 -13.91 -26.11 -2.54
C PHE A 66 -12.45 -25.72 -2.33
N TYR A 67 -11.59 -26.69 -1.96
CA TYR A 67 -10.20 -26.45 -1.62
C TYR A 67 -9.25 -27.03 -2.65
N VAL A 68 -8.10 -26.39 -2.82
CA VAL A 68 -7.06 -26.92 -3.70
C VAL A 68 -6.41 -28.13 -3.01
N GLN A 69 -6.57 -29.30 -3.63
CA GLN A 69 -5.96 -30.53 -3.16
C GLN A 69 -4.60 -30.76 -3.81
N ARG A 70 -3.66 -31.26 -3.01
CA ARG A 70 -2.27 -31.53 -3.38
C ARG A 70 -1.85 -32.99 -3.23
N ASN A 71 -2.80 -33.90 -3.12
CA ASN A 71 -2.59 -35.34 -2.96
C ASN A 71 -1.53 -35.90 -3.93
N GLY A 72 -0.63 -36.74 -3.40
CA GLY A 72 0.41 -37.41 -4.17
C GLY A 72 1.58 -36.52 -4.61
N ARG A 73 1.68 -35.29 -4.10
CA ARG A 73 2.79 -34.38 -4.42
C ARG A 73 3.93 -34.55 -3.42
N GLU A 74 5.12 -34.79 -3.94
CA GLU A 74 6.33 -34.95 -3.16
C GLU A 74 7.20 -33.70 -3.28
N LYS A 75 7.67 -33.15 -2.16
CA LYS A 75 8.67 -32.09 -2.17
C LYS A 75 10.03 -32.72 -2.49
N VAL A 76 10.64 -32.32 -3.60
CA VAL A 76 11.91 -32.91 -4.08
C VAL A 76 13.12 -32.00 -3.88
N ALA A 77 12.92 -30.69 -3.76
CA ALA A 77 13.98 -29.73 -3.46
C ALA A 77 13.44 -28.46 -2.79
N GLU A 78 14.33 -27.69 -2.16
CA GLU A 78 14.12 -26.29 -1.80
C GLU A 78 15.41 -25.48 -1.96
N TRP A 79 15.29 -24.18 -2.23
CA TRP A 79 16.43 -23.25 -2.24
C TRP A 79 15.99 -21.83 -1.88
N ASP A 80 16.97 -21.00 -1.52
CA ASP A 80 16.80 -19.56 -1.36
C ASP A 80 16.95 -18.87 -2.72
N ARG A 81 15.95 -18.07 -3.10
CA ARG A 81 15.91 -17.23 -4.29
C ARG A 81 15.76 -15.78 -3.85
N ASN A 82 16.89 -15.15 -3.54
CA ASN A 82 16.94 -13.77 -3.08
C ASN A 82 16.10 -13.53 -1.82
N GLY A 83 16.20 -14.44 -0.84
CA GLY A 83 15.51 -14.41 0.45
C GLY A 83 14.08 -14.97 0.43
N ASP A 84 13.51 -15.22 -0.75
CA ASP A 84 12.33 -16.07 -0.87
C ASP A 84 12.76 -17.54 -0.84
N ILE A 85 12.11 -18.37 -0.03
CA ILE A 85 12.33 -19.81 -0.10
C ILE A 85 11.41 -20.39 -1.18
N VAL A 86 11.99 -21.08 -2.17
CA VAL A 86 11.26 -21.77 -3.22
C VAL A 86 11.29 -23.26 -2.93
N CYS A 87 10.13 -23.90 -2.94
CA CYS A 87 9.99 -25.34 -2.85
C CYS A 87 9.62 -25.92 -4.22
N GLN A 88 10.32 -26.98 -4.61
CA GLN A 88 10.03 -27.73 -5.83
C GLN A 88 9.32 -29.04 -5.46
N TYR A 89 8.28 -29.34 -6.22
CA TYR A 89 7.41 -30.49 -6.03
C TYR A 89 7.36 -31.31 -7.30
N ARG A 90 7.33 -32.64 -7.14
CA ARG A 90 6.94 -33.58 -8.18
C ARG A 90 5.45 -33.85 -8.06
N ASP A 91 4.70 -33.53 -9.10
CA ASP A 91 3.28 -33.83 -9.24
C ASP A 91 3.04 -35.32 -9.60
N PRO A 92 1.82 -35.85 -9.40
CA PRO A 92 1.53 -37.26 -9.69
C PRO A 92 1.78 -37.70 -11.14
N ASP A 93 1.71 -36.77 -12.09
CA ASP A 93 2.01 -36.97 -13.51
C ASP A 93 3.52 -36.88 -13.83
N GLY A 94 4.37 -36.66 -12.82
CA GLY A 94 5.81 -36.48 -12.97
C GLY A 94 6.24 -35.04 -13.25
N THR A 95 5.31 -34.11 -13.47
CA THR A 95 5.60 -32.69 -13.71
C THR A 95 6.30 -32.08 -12.49
N ILE A 96 7.24 -31.18 -12.76
CA ILE A 96 7.94 -30.42 -11.71
C ILE A 96 7.31 -29.05 -11.58
N THR A 97 6.95 -28.71 -10.34
CA THR A 97 6.21 -27.49 -10.00
C THR A 97 6.92 -26.76 -8.88
N GLU A 98 7.11 -25.45 -9.04
CA GLU A 98 7.77 -24.60 -8.03
C GLU A 98 6.73 -23.77 -7.27
N ARG A 99 6.97 -23.51 -5.99
CA ARG A 99 6.13 -22.63 -5.16
C ARG A 99 6.99 -21.81 -4.22
N VAL A 100 6.76 -20.51 -4.21
CA VAL A 100 7.34 -19.61 -3.22
C VAL A 100 6.64 -19.81 -1.88
N VAL A 101 7.43 -20.02 -0.82
CA VAL A 101 6.95 -20.06 0.55
C VAL A 101 6.89 -18.63 1.07
N VAL A 102 5.68 -18.10 1.29
CA VAL A 102 5.50 -16.71 1.73
C VAL A 102 6.00 -16.49 3.16
N PHE A 103 5.85 -17.47 4.05
CA PHE A 103 6.27 -17.41 5.46
C PHE A 103 7.23 -18.55 5.83
N PRO A 104 8.47 -18.52 5.31
CA PRO A 104 9.40 -19.65 5.41
C PRO A 104 9.99 -19.90 6.79
N ASP A 105 9.81 -18.94 7.71
CA ASP A 105 10.23 -19.03 9.11
C ASP A 105 9.26 -19.86 9.96
N ILE A 106 8.04 -20.10 9.46
CA ILE A 106 6.97 -20.80 10.16
C ILE A 106 6.78 -22.20 9.61
N ASP A 107 6.54 -22.30 8.31
CA ASP A 107 6.31 -23.56 7.65
C ASP A 107 6.82 -23.53 6.21
N ARG A 108 7.70 -24.47 5.89
CA ARG A 108 8.26 -24.66 4.54
C ARG A 108 7.55 -25.74 3.74
N THR A 109 6.33 -26.06 4.16
CA THR A 109 5.42 -26.94 3.47
C THR A 109 4.19 -26.16 3.06
N HIS A 110 3.73 -26.41 1.84
CA HIS A 110 2.48 -25.86 1.35
C HIS A 110 1.30 -26.81 1.56
N GLY A 111 1.47 -27.82 2.42
CA GLY A 111 0.53 -28.92 2.59
C GLY A 111 -0.05 -28.92 4.00
N LEU A 112 -1.36 -29.08 4.13
CA LEU A 112 -2.04 -29.40 5.37
C LEU A 112 -2.62 -30.82 5.23
N TRP A 113 -2.15 -31.75 6.04
CA TRP A 113 -2.58 -33.15 5.97
C TRP A 113 -3.79 -33.41 6.86
N ALA A 114 -4.75 -34.18 6.35
CA ALA A 114 -5.93 -34.61 7.11
C ALA A 114 -6.33 -36.04 6.72
N GLU A 115 -6.76 -36.83 7.69
CA GLU A 115 -7.33 -38.15 7.47
C GLU A 115 -8.85 -38.05 7.39
N ILE A 116 -9.43 -38.40 6.25
CA ILE A 116 -10.87 -38.29 5.98
C ILE A 116 -11.35 -39.64 5.44
N HIS A 117 -12.22 -40.31 6.20
CA HIS A 117 -12.76 -41.64 5.87
C HIS A 117 -11.67 -42.68 5.49
N GLY A 118 -10.54 -42.67 6.20
CA GLY A 118 -9.44 -43.61 5.98
C GLY A 118 -8.57 -43.30 4.75
N ARG A 119 -8.68 -42.10 4.20
CA ARG A 119 -7.80 -41.58 3.14
C ARG A 119 -7.08 -40.33 3.64
N THR A 120 -5.78 -40.25 3.37
CA THR A 120 -4.98 -39.05 3.60
C THR A 120 -5.23 -38.04 2.48
N TYR A 121 -5.69 -36.85 2.85
CA TYR A 121 -5.77 -35.67 1.99
C TYR A 121 -4.66 -34.70 2.35
N GLN A 122 -4.12 -34.03 1.34
CA GLN A 122 -3.21 -32.90 1.49
C GLN A 122 -3.87 -31.67 0.87
N PHE A 123 -4.25 -30.68 1.68
CA PHE A 123 -4.79 -29.41 1.21
C PHE A 123 -3.67 -28.39 1.00
N TYR A 124 -3.82 -27.53 0.00
CA TYR A 124 -2.86 -26.45 -0.24
C TYR A 124 -3.07 -25.31 0.75
N ARG A 125 -1.94 -24.77 1.22
CA ARG A 125 -1.87 -23.54 2.01
C ARG A 125 -0.65 -22.72 1.55
N GLY A 126 -0.92 -21.59 0.91
CA GLY A 126 0.12 -20.70 0.37
C GLY A 126 0.72 -19.75 1.42
N PHE A 127 -0.02 -19.51 2.50
CA PHE A 127 0.31 -18.51 3.53
C PHE A 127 0.51 -19.19 4.90
N PHE A 128 -0.17 -18.74 5.96
CA PHE A 128 -0.02 -19.33 7.28
C PHE A 128 -0.64 -20.74 7.37
N PRO A 129 -0.22 -21.55 8.35
CA PRO A 129 -0.79 -22.87 8.60
C PRO A 129 -2.32 -22.95 8.73
N PHE A 130 -2.96 -21.89 9.20
CA PHE A 130 -4.40 -21.82 9.36
C PHE A 130 -5.14 -21.32 8.10
N GLN A 131 -4.45 -20.92 7.03
CA GLN A 131 -5.05 -20.41 5.79
C GLN A 131 -5.03 -21.48 4.70
N VAL A 132 -6.20 -22.07 4.39
CA VAL A 132 -6.36 -23.12 3.38
C VAL A 132 -6.91 -22.53 2.09
N ASP A 133 -6.19 -22.74 0.99
CA ASP A 133 -6.48 -22.14 -0.30
C ASP A 133 -7.75 -22.69 -0.94
N LEU A 134 -8.62 -21.77 -1.38
CA LEU A 134 -9.80 -22.07 -2.16
C LEU A 134 -9.42 -22.44 -3.61
N ASN A 135 -10.19 -23.38 -4.16
CA ASN A 135 -10.18 -23.72 -5.57
C ASN A 135 -11.07 -22.75 -6.34
N LEU A 136 -10.48 -21.62 -6.76
CA LEU A 136 -11.19 -20.57 -7.51
C LEU A 136 -11.56 -20.95 -8.94
N GLN A 137 -11.18 -22.15 -9.40
CA GLN A 137 -11.67 -22.70 -10.67
C GLN A 137 -12.99 -23.48 -10.48
N ASN A 138 -13.42 -23.72 -9.24
CA ASN A 138 -14.70 -24.37 -8.95
C ASN A 138 -15.85 -23.34 -9.04
N PRO A 139 -16.83 -23.53 -9.94
CA PRO A 139 -17.94 -22.58 -10.11
C PRO A 139 -18.82 -22.45 -8.86
N ASP A 140 -18.91 -23.47 -8.01
CA ASP A 140 -19.68 -23.38 -6.75
C ASP A 140 -18.98 -22.43 -5.76
N VAL A 141 -17.65 -22.47 -5.69
CA VAL A 141 -16.85 -21.53 -4.88
C VAL A 141 -17.07 -20.12 -5.37
N LEU A 142 -16.94 -19.90 -6.69
CA LEU A 142 -17.19 -18.59 -7.29
C LEU A 142 -18.63 -18.12 -6.99
N SER A 143 -19.62 -19.00 -7.09
CA SER A 143 -21.01 -18.66 -6.76
C SER A 143 -21.15 -18.12 -5.33
N GLU A 144 -20.53 -18.78 -4.34
CA GLU A 144 -20.57 -18.31 -2.95
C GLU A 144 -19.84 -16.97 -2.77
N LEU A 145 -18.65 -16.80 -3.36
CA LEU A 145 -17.88 -15.56 -3.25
C LEU A 145 -18.59 -14.37 -3.91
N PHE A 146 -19.26 -14.59 -5.04
CA PHE A 146 -20.05 -13.55 -5.70
C PHE A 146 -21.27 -13.16 -4.87
N ARG A 147 -21.88 -14.10 -4.12
CA ARG A 147 -22.94 -13.76 -3.14
C ARG A 147 -22.41 -12.90 -2.00
N VAL A 148 -21.22 -13.20 -1.48
CA VAL A 148 -20.54 -12.38 -0.46
C VAL A 148 -20.35 -10.97 -0.98
N LEU A 149 -19.79 -10.81 -2.18
CA LEU A 149 -19.59 -9.51 -2.82
C LEU A 149 -20.90 -8.74 -3.00
N ALA A 150 -21.92 -9.38 -3.56
CA ALA A 150 -23.21 -8.74 -3.80
C ALA A 150 -23.85 -8.25 -2.50
N ARG A 151 -23.74 -9.03 -1.41
CA ARG A 151 -24.24 -8.64 -0.09
C ARG A 151 -23.50 -7.41 0.45
N GLU A 152 -22.18 -7.39 0.40
CA GLU A 152 -21.38 -6.26 0.91
C GLU A 152 -21.61 -4.98 0.10
N VAL A 153 -21.68 -5.08 -1.22
CA VAL A 153 -21.98 -3.91 -2.08
C VAL A 153 -23.40 -3.42 -1.82
N LYS A 154 -24.38 -4.31 -1.60
CA LYS A 154 -25.74 -3.93 -1.19
C LYS A 154 -25.77 -3.22 0.18
N GLN A 155 -24.84 -3.52 1.08
CA GLN A 155 -24.68 -2.80 2.35
C GLN A 155 -23.99 -1.43 2.19
N GLY A 156 -23.53 -1.07 0.99
CA GLY A 156 -22.97 0.25 0.67
C GLY A 156 -21.45 0.28 0.50
N VAL A 157 -20.77 -0.88 0.52
CA VAL A 157 -19.35 -0.95 0.14
C VAL A 157 -19.18 -0.54 -1.33
N VAL A 158 -18.18 0.29 -1.61
CA VAL A 158 -17.94 0.86 -2.95
C VAL A 158 -16.57 0.49 -3.52
N GLY A 159 -15.95 -0.56 -3.00
CA GLY A 159 -14.76 -1.12 -3.61
C GLY A 159 -14.22 -2.31 -2.86
N LYS A 160 -13.34 -3.05 -3.53
CA LYS A 160 -12.70 -4.23 -2.98
C LYS A 160 -11.17 -4.17 -3.13
N ARG A 161 -10.43 -4.39 -2.03
CA ARG A 161 -8.99 -4.69 -2.10
C ARG A 161 -8.84 -6.16 -2.47
N MET A 162 -8.20 -6.46 -3.59
CA MET A 162 -8.08 -7.84 -4.08
C MET A 162 -6.87 -8.48 -3.42
N ASP A 163 -7.11 -9.11 -2.28
CA ASP A 163 -6.08 -9.74 -1.46
C ASP A 163 -5.45 -10.95 -2.18
N ALA A 164 -4.12 -11.01 -2.17
CA ALA A 164 -3.35 -12.12 -2.73
C ALA A 164 -3.73 -12.48 -4.18
N ILE A 165 -4.17 -11.49 -4.98
CA ILE A 165 -4.68 -11.68 -6.34
C ILE A 165 -3.70 -12.45 -7.23
N ALA A 166 -2.40 -12.23 -7.07
CA ALA A 166 -1.36 -12.93 -7.82
C ALA A 166 -1.35 -14.46 -7.57
N HIS A 167 -1.93 -14.94 -6.47
CA HIS A 167 -1.88 -16.34 -6.02
C HIS A 167 -3.20 -17.12 -6.23
N TRP A 168 -4.22 -16.49 -6.80
CA TRP A 168 -5.57 -17.06 -6.89
C TRP A 168 -5.66 -18.39 -7.63
N ILE A 169 -4.91 -18.57 -8.71
CA ILE A 169 -4.97 -19.76 -9.58
C ILE A 169 -3.72 -20.60 -9.43
N LYS A 170 -3.92 -21.92 -9.29
CA LYS A 170 -2.87 -22.90 -8.98
C LYS A 170 -2.77 -23.90 -10.13
N GLN A 171 -1.65 -23.90 -10.85
CA GLN A 171 -1.40 -24.75 -12.01
C GLN A 171 -0.10 -25.55 -11.86
N PRO A 172 -0.06 -26.83 -12.30
CA PRO A 172 1.19 -27.59 -12.45
C PRO A 172 2.17 -26.93 -13.43
N GLY A 173 3.47 -27.20 -13.27
CA GLY A 173 4.51 -26.79 -14.22
C GLY A 173 4.94 -25.32 -14.17
N CYS A 174 4.40 -24.53 -13.25
CA CYS A 174 4.76 -23.11 -13.09
C CYS A 174 4.81 -22.72 -11.61
N ALA A 175 5.09 -21.45 -11.30
CA ALA A 175 5.08 -20.92 -9.94
C ALA A 175 3.67 -20.68 -9.35
N SER A 176 2.62 -20.68 -10.18
CA SER A 176 1.26 -20.18 -9.82
C SER A 176 1.24 -18.73 -9.34
N GLU A 177 2.17 -18.00 -9.95
CA GLU A 177 2.44 -16.58 -9.92
C GLU A 177 1.74 -15.74 -10.99
N GLY A 178 0.72 -14.92 -10.71
CA GLY A 178 0.23 -13.89 -11.65
C GLY A 178 -0.22 -14.47 -12.99
N LEU A 179 -0.88 -15.63 -12.96
CA LEU A 179 -1.32 -16.34 -14.16
C LEU A 179 -2.40 -15.54 -14.92
N PRO A 180 -2.52 -15.70 -16.26
CA PRO A 180 -3.58 -15.05 -17.04
C PRO A 180 -4.99 -15.29 -16.50
N GLU A 181 -5.24 -16.44 -15.89
CA GLU A 181 -6.50 -16.78 -15.26
C GLU A 181 -6.80 -15.95 -14.00
N CYS A 182 -5.77 -15.48 -13.28
CA CYS A 182 -5.94 -14.52 -12.17
C CYS A 182 -6.48 -13.18 -12.72
N HIS A 183 -5.89 -12.68 -13.81
CA HIS A 183 -6.34 -11.47 -14.50
C HIS A 183 -7.77 -11.63 -15.04
N ALA A 184 -8.07 -12.77 -15.67
CA ALA A 184 -9.42 -13.06 -16.17
C ALA A 184 -10.46 -13.10 -15.05
N LEU A 185 -10.14 -13.71 -13.91
CA LEU A 185 -11.03 -13.75 -12.75
C LEU A 185 -11.23 -12.35 -12.14
N GLN A 186 -10.18 -11.53 -12.04
CA GLN A 186 -10.31 -10.13 -11.62
C GLN A 186 -11.23 -9.33 -12.56
N GLY A 187 -11.07 -9.47 -13.87
CA GLY A 187 -11.93 -8.83 -14.86
C GLY A 187 -13.40 -9.28 -14.76
N LEU A 188 -13.64 -10.58 -14.49
CA LEU A 188 -14.97 -11.10 -14.24
C LEU A 188 -15.60 -10.49 -12.98
N LEU A 189 -14.85 -10.41 -11.88
CA LEU A 189 -15.30 -9.77 -10.65
C LEU A 189 -15.61 -8.28 -10.86
N LYS A 190 -14.76 -7.58 -11.61
CA LYS A 190 -14.97 -6.18 -11.98
C LYS A 190 -16.28 -6.00 -12.74
N SER A 191 -16.49 -6.82 -13.77
CA SER A 191 -17.70 -6.80 -14.57
C SER A 191 -18.93 -7.04 -13.69
N PHE A 192 -18.93 -8.09 -12.88
CA PHE A 192 -20.03 -8.41 -11.97
C PHE A 192 -20.36 -7.25 -11.02
N LEU A 193 -19.35 -6.71 -10.33
CA LEU A 193 -19.55 -5.61 -9.38
C LEU A 193 -20.05 -4.34 -10.06
N SER A 194 -19.57 -4.03 -11.25
CA SER A 194 -20.00 -2.87 -12.02
C SER A 194 -21.47 -2.93 -12.42
N HIS A 195 -22.03 -4.13 -12.65
CA HIS A 195 -23.46 -4.32 -12.92
C HIS A 195 -24.34 -4.14 -11.67
N ILE A 196 -23.79 -4.32 -10.47
CA ILE A 196 -24.49 -4.09 -9.21
C ILE A 196 -24.37 -2.61 -8.80
N ASN A 197 -23.16 -2.06 -8.89
CA ASN A 197 -22.84 -0.70 -8.54
C ASN A 197 -21.67 -0.20 -9.40
N SER A 198 -21.97 0.64 -10.39
CA SER A 198 -20.96 1.20 -11.31
C SER A 198 -19.94 2.14 -10.65
N ARG A 199 -20.10 2.47 -9.36
CA ARG A 199 -19.10 3.21 -8.56
C ARG A 199 -18.11 2.31 -7.83
N CYS A 200 -18.30 0.99 -7.89
CA CYS A 200 -17.42 0.05 -7.21
C CYS A 200 -16.05 0.03 -7.90
N ILE A 201 -14.98 0.19 -7.11
CA ILE A 201 -13.61 0.14 -7.63
C ILE A 201 -12.87 -1.10 -7.17
N LEU A 202 -11.96 -1.61 -7.99
CA LEU A 202 -11.03 -2.68 -7.60
C LEU A 202 -9.64 -2.13 -7.30
N MET A 203 -9.10 -2.54 -6.15
CA MET A 203 -7.76 -2.21 -5.70
C MET A 203 -6.92 -3.48 -5.59
N PRO A 204 -6.29 -3.94 -6.69
CA PRO A 204 -5.45 -5.14 -6.65
C PRO A 204 -4.25 -4.93 -5.74
N GLU A 205 -3.99 -5.93 -4.89
CA GLU A 205 -2.79 -5.96 -4.06
C GLU A 205 -1.74 -6.88 -4.66
N VAL A 206 -0.66 -6.27 -5.17
CA VAL A 206 0.40 -6.98 -5.87
C VAL A 206 1.74 -6.40 -5.42
N VAL A 207 2.45 -7.13 -4.56
CA VAL A 207 3.78 -6.73 -4.05
C VAL A 207 4.86 -7.00 -5.10
N ARG A 208 4.86 -6.18 -6.16
CA ARG A 208 5.82 -6.21 -7.27
C ARG A 208 6.26 -4.80 -7.63
N ASP A 209 7.26 -4.68 -8.48
CA ASP A 209 7.66 -3.39 -9.05
C ASP A 209 6.48 -2.75 -9.81
N MET A 210 6.55 -1.44 -10.04
CA MET A 210 5.44 -0.71 -10.66
C MET A 210 5.16 -1.16 -12.09
N ALA A 211 6.15 -1.68 -12.82
CA ALA A 211 5.94 -2.21 -14.17
C ALA A 211 5.05 -3.46 -14.14
N ASN A 212 5.33 -4.39 -13.25
CA ASN A 212 4.54 -5.60 -13.07
C ASN A 212 3.19 -5.33 -12.40
N ALA A 213 3.15 -4.49 -11.35
CA ALA A 213 1.89 -4.13 -10.68
C ALA A 213 0.92 -3.41 -11.64
N SER A 214 1.42 -2.58 -12.56
CA SER A 214 0.58 -1.86 -13.53
C SER A 214 -0.23 -2.77 -14.46
N GLN A 215 0.22 -4.01 -14.68
CA GLN A 215 -0.47 -4.97 -15.54
C GLN A 215 -1.83 -5.38 -14.99
N TYR A 216 -2.03 -5.30 -13.66
CA TYR A 216 -3.30 -5.59 -13.00
C TYR A 216 -4.34 -4.47 -13.16
N ALA A 217 -4.01 -3.37 -13.83
CA ALA A 217 -5.00 -2.43 -14.34
C ALA A 217 -5.71 -3.00 -15.58
N GLY A 218 -5.04 -3.87 -16.35
CA GLY A 218 -5.52 -4.35 -17.63
C GLY A 218 -5.46 -3.28 -18.72
N SER A 219 -6.49 -3.19 -19.57
CA SER A 219 -6.60 -2.19 -20.63
C SER A 219 -7.79 -1.27 -20.43
N GLU A 220 -7.78 -0.11 -21.07
CA GLU A 220 -8.93 0.78 -21.06
C GLU A 220 -10.11 0.14 -21.84
N THR A 221 -11.32 0.21 -21.27
CA THR A 221 -12.52 -0.38 -21.85
C THR A 221 -13.80 0.33 -21.36
N TRP A 222 -14.95 -0.22 -21.75
CA TRP A 222 -16.26 0.19 -21.29
C TRP A 222 -16.95 -0.99 -20.63
N ILE A 223 -17.39 -0.82 -19.38
CA ILE A 223 -18.27 -1.78 -18.71
C ILE A 223 -19.57 -1.06 -18.44
N THR A 224 -20.68 -1.66 -18.87
CA THR A 224 -21.99 -0.98 -18.95
C THR A 224 -21.90 0.30 -19.81
N SER A 225 -22.11 1.47 -19.22
CA SER A 225 -22.03 2.78 -19.88
C SER A 225 -20.89 3.66 -19.33
N SER A 226 -19.95 3.09 -18.58
CA SER A 226 -18.86 3.82 -17.93
C SER A 226 -17.51 3.41 -18.50
N ARG A 227 -16.72 4.41 -18.92
CA ARG A 227 -15.31 4.24 -19.27
C ARG A 227 -14.53 3.85 -18.02
N THR A 228 -13.77 2.77 -18.10
CA THR A 228 -13.07 2.16 -16.98
C THR A 228 -11.89 1.34 -17.50
N THR A 229 -11.13 0.69 -16.62
CA THR A 229 -10.18 -0.35 -17.03
C THR A 229 -10.82 -1.74 -17.05
N SER A 230 -10.21 -2.73 -17.70
CA SER A 230 -10.73 -4.10 -17.77
C SER A 230 -10.57 -4.86 -16.46
N GLU A 231 -9.67 -4.41 -15.58
CA GLU A 231 -9.33 -5.10 -14.33
C GLU A 231 -9.28 -4.12 -13.13
N GLY A 232 -8.12 -3.67 -12.68
CA GLY A 232 -7.95 -2.83 -11.50
C GLY A 232 -8.12 -1.33 -11.78
N ASP A 233 -8.71 -0.60 -10.83
CA ASP A 233 -8.91 0.85 -10.90
C ASP A 233 -7.86 1.62 -10.09
N ALA A 234 -7.41 1.05 -8.98
CA ALA A 234 -6.54 1.68 -8.01
C ALA A 234 -5.36 0.76 -7.69
N ILE A 235 -4.19 1.00 -8.28
CA ILE A 235 -3.04 0.08 -8.16
C ILE A 235 -2.16 0.52 -6.99
N LEU A 236 -1.93 -0.37 -6.02
CA LEU A 236 -1.03 -0.12 -4.89
C LEU A 236 0.43 -0.08 -5.36
N SER A 237 1.18 0.96 -4.99
CA SER A 237 2.58 1.13 -5.42
C SER A 237 3.56 0.86 -4.27
N PHE A 238 3.87 -0.41 -4.02
CA PHE A 238 4.82 -0.80 -2.97
C PHE A 238 6.27 -0.38 -3.29
N GLU A 239 6.67 -0.35 -4.55
CA GLU A 239 8.00 0.15 -4.91
C GLU A 239 8.14 1.67 -4.66
N MET A 240 7.07 2.45 -4.86
CA MET A 240 7.05 3.87 -4.52
C MET A 240 7.14 4.09 -3.01
N GLN A 241 6.53 3.20 -2.20
CA GLN A 241 6.70 3.21 -0.75
C GLN A 241 8.18 3.09 -0.37
N GLY A 242 8.90 2.17 -1.01
CA GLY A 242 10.34 2.00 -0.84
C GLY A 242 11.09 3.30 -1.12
N ALA A 243 10.85 3.92 -2.27
CA ALA A 243 11.51 5.17 -2.66
C ALA A 243 11.19 6.35 -1.72
N LEU A 244 9.95 6.47 -1.23
CA LEU A 244 9.55 7.49 -0.26
C LEU A 244 10.25 7.28 1.09
N ARG A 245 10.35 6.03 1.56
CA ARG A 245 11.08 5.68 2.80
C ARG A 245 12.57 5.96 2.64
N GLU A 246 13.19 5.52 1.55
CA GLU A 246 14.60 5.77 1.26
C GLU A 246 14.89 7.28 1.25
N ALA A 247 14.08 8.07 0.54
CA ALA A 247 14.25 9.51 0.46
C ALA A 247 14.19 10.21 1.83
N THR A 248 13.29 9.77 2.70
CA THR A 248 13.08 10.38 4.03
C THR A 248 14.08 9.89 5.08
N TYR A 249 14.63 8.68 4.93
CA TYR A 249 15.62 8.13 5.85
C TYR A 249 17.02 8.65 5.53
N PHE A 250 17.40 8.64 4.25
CA PHE A 250 18.68 9.19 3.77
C PHE A 250 18.67 10.71 3.60
N GLN A 251 17.51 11.36 3.70
CA GLN A 251 17.34 12.80 3.53
C GLN A 251 17.83 13.28 2.15
N THR A 252 17.48 12.53 1.10
CA THR A 252 17.91 12.77 -0.28
C THR A 252 16.76 12.55 -1.26
N VAL A 253 16.72 13.32 -2.34
CA VAL A 253 15.65 13.25 -3.34
C VAL A 253 15.88 12.15 -4.39
N ALA A 254 17.12 11.66 -4.51
CA ALA A 254 17.55 10.80 -5.61
C ALA A 254 16.66 9.55 -5.85
N PRO A 255 16.36 8.69 -4.85
CA PRO A 255 15.56 7.48 -5.08
C PRO A 255 14.11 7.82 -5.45
N TYR A 256 13.53 8.83 -4.80
CA TYR A 256 12.20 9.34 -5.12
C TYR A 256 12.11 9.85 -6.57
N TRP A 257 13.09 10.64 -7.02
CA TRP A 257 13.13 11.15 -8.39
C TRP A 257 13.23 10.04 -9.43
N GLN A 258 14.06 9.03 -9.18
CA GLN A 258 14.19 7.90 -10.09
C GLN A 258 12.86 7.19 -10.28
N LYS A 259 12.08 6.97 -9.22
CA LYS A 259 10.79 6.30 -9.34
C LYS A 259 9.72 7.21 -9.93
N VAL A 260 9.48 8.40 -9.36
CA VAL A 260 8.37 9.28 -9.78
C VAL A 260 8.39 9.62 -11.27
N PHE A 261 9.56 9.81 -11.87
CA PHE A 261 9.67 10.17 -13.29
C PHE A 261 9.83 8.98 -14.24
N ARG A 262 9.96 7.75 -13.72
CA ARG A 262 10.08 6.53 -14.54
C ARG A 262 8.95 5.54 -14.31
N SER A 263 8.06 5.79 -13.36
CA SER A 263 6.85 5.00 -13.15
C SER A 263 6.04 4.90 -14.44
N PRO A 264 5.51 3.70 -14.77
CA PRO A 264 4.69 3.54 -15.96
C PRO A 264 3.38 4.33 -15.81
N SER A 265 2.91 4.82 -16.95
CA SER A 265 1.56 5.39 -17.04
C SER A 265 0.53 4.27 -16.95
N LEU A 266 -0.52 4.49 -16.18
CA LEU A 266 -1.64 3.57 -16.11
C LEU A 266 -2.68 3.87 -17.20
N PRO A 267 -3.50 2.88 -17.61
CA PRO A 267 -4.61 3.11 -18.53
C PRO A 267 -5.58 4.19 -18.03
N GLY A 268 -6.24 4.88 -18.95
CA GLY A 268 -7.24 5.90 -18.62
C GLY A 268 -8.31 5.38 -17.67
N GLY A 269 -8.61 6.15 -16.61
CA GLY A 269 -9.59 5.75 -15.59
C GLY A 269 -9.02 5.00 -14.39
N SER A 270 -7.70 4.73 -14.35
CA SER A 270 -7.02 4.16 -13.18
C SER A 270 -6.01 5.11 -12.53
N THR A 271 -5.61 4.81 -11.29
CA THR A 271 -4.67 5.63 -10.51
C THR A 271 -3.73 4.76 -9.69
N TRP A 272 -2.52 5.27 -9.48
CA TRP A 272 -1.64 4.79 -8.42
C TRP A 272 -2.19 5.16 -7.05
N ILE A 273 -2.08 4.24 -6.10
CA ILE A 273 -2.26 4.45 -4.66
C ILE A 273 -0.87 4.41 -4.03
N ASN A 274 -0.36 5.59 -3.71
CA ASN A 274 0.94 5.76 -3.07
C ASN A 274 0.79 5.65 -1.56
N LEU A 275 1.80 5.12 -0.88
CA LEU A 275 1.77 4.90 0.56
C LEU A 275 3.16 5.07 1.17
N LEU A 276 3.21 5.41 2.45
CA LEU A 276 4.43 5.37 3.26
C LEU A 276 4.51 4.09 4.10
N GLU A 277 3.34 3.62 4.55
CA GLU A 277 3.16 2.48 5.42
C GLU A 277 1.83 1.81 5.09
N HIS A 278 1.68 0.57 5.54
CA HIS A 278 0.45 -0.22 5.48
C HIS A 278 0.52 -1.26 6.61
N HIS A 279 -0.43 -2.19 6.62
CA HIS A 279 -0.50 -3.21 7.66
C HIS A 279 0.53 -4.35 7.49
N ASP A 280 1.12 -4.53 6.30
CA ASP A 280 2.17 -5.51 6.01
C ASP A 280 3.58 -4.89 6.04
N GLU A 281 4.60 -5.69 5.78
CA GLU A 281 5.99 -5.27 5.79
C GLU A 281 6.35 -4.20 4.77
N THR A 282 7.47 -3.53 5.03
CA THR A 282 8.29 -3.00 3.95
C THR A 282 9.01 -4.15 3.26
N PHE A 283 8.64 -4.41 2.00
CA PHE A 283 9.36 -5.36 1.17
C PHE A 283 10.70 -4.77 0.74
N MET A 284 11.78 -5.44 1.13
CA MET A 284 13.14 -4.95 0.94
C MET A 284 13.72 -5.27 -0.44
N GLY A 285 13.03 -6.08 -1.24
CA GLY A 285 13.46 -6.43 -2.60
C GLY A 285 13.42 -5.27 -3.60
N PHE A 286 12.83 -4.13 -3.24
CA PHE A 286 12.81 -2.92 -4.08
C PHE A 286 14.06 -2.04 -3.95
N PHE A 287 14.90 -2.29 -2.95
CA PHE A 287 16.14 -1.53 -2.74
C PHE A 287 17.32 -2.23 -3.39
N GLU A 288 18.26 -1.44 -3.91
CA GLU A 288 19.55 -1.95 -4.36
C GLU A 288 20.26 -2.73 -3.22
N PRO A 289 21.06 -3.77 -3.50
CA PRO A 289 21.60 -4.66 -2.49
C PRO A 289 22.33 -3.95 -1.33
N GLU A 290 23.14 -2.93 -1.61
CA GLU A 290 23.88 -2.15 -0.60
C GLU A 290 22.94 -1.27 0.22
N VAL A 291 21.96 -0.64 -0.43
CA VAL A 291 20.94 0.19 0.23
C VAL A 291 20.07 -0.68 1.13
N ARG A 292 19.68 -1.87 0.67
CA ARG A 292 18.89 -2.84 1.43
C ARG A 292 19.55 -3.21 2.75
N VAL A 293 20.87 -3.48 2.75
CA VAL A 293 21.60 -3.81 3.99
C VAL A 293 21.52 -2.64 4.98
N TRP A 294 21.72 -1.41 4.49
CA TRP A 294 21.60 -0.22 5.32
C TRP A 294 20.17 -0.02 5.85
N MET A 295 19.15 -0.16 5.00
CA MET A 295 17.74 -0.02 5.36
C MET A 295 17.33 -1.03 6.44
N CYS A 296 17.76 -2.28 6.30
CA CYS A 296 17.54 -3.32 7.31
C CYS A 296 18.14 -2.93 8.66
N GLU A 297 19.39 -2.46 8.68
CA GLU A 297 20.05 -2.04 9.93
C GLU A 297 19.42 -0.79 10.53
N TYR A 298 19.08 0.19 9.69
CA TYR A 298 18.41 1.40 10.11
C TYR A 298 17.06 1.09 10.78
N ILE A 299 16.24 0.24 10.17
CA ILE A 299 14.94 -0.13 10.75
C ILE A 299 15.11 -0.88 12.07
N LYS A 300 16.06 -1.81 12.17
CA LYS A 300 16.36 -2.53 13.43
C LYS A 300 16.78 -1.59 14.56
N THR A 301 17.71 -0.68 14.28
CA THR A 301 18.23 0.27 15.28
C THR A 301 17.17 1.28 15.73
N HIS A 302 16.09 1.44 14.97
CA HIS A 302 14.94 2.27 15.30
C HIS A 302 13.72 1.44 15.77
N GLY A 303 13.95 0.25 16.34
CA GLY A 303 12.89 -0.52 17.01
C GLY A 303 11.96 -1.31 16.08
N GLY A 304 12.29 -1.40 14.79
CA GLY A 304 11.69 -2.35 13.86
C GLY A 304 12.34 -3.74 13.95
N ALA A 305 11.79 -4.68 13.18
CA ALA A 305 12.30 -6.05 13.08
C ALA A 305 12.39 -6.49 11.62
N VAL A 306 13.48 -7.18 11.27
CA VAL A 306 13.76 -7.69 9.91
C VAL A 306 13.65 -9.21 9.91
N TYR A 307 13.05 -9.76 8.86
CA TYR A 307 12.76 -11.18 8.71
C TYR A 307 12.85 -11.60 7.22
N LYS A 308 12.56 -12.88 6.91
CA LYS A 308 12.75 -13.47 5.56
C LYS A 308 14.15 -13.20 4.98
N ASN A 309 15.20 -13.53 5.73
CA ASN A 309 16.60 -13.33 5.31
C ASN A 309 16.94 -11.90 4.86
N GLY A 310 16.30 -10.88 5.44
CA GLY A 310 16.55 -9.47 5.09
C GLY A 310 15.68 -8.93 3.95
N MET A 311 14.69 -9.71 3.49
CA MET A 311 13.77 -9.29 2.42
C MET A 311 12.52 -8.57 2.93
N SER A 312 12.31 -8.52 4.24
CA SER A 312 11.13 -7.89 4.81
C SER A 312 11.46 -7.25 6.14
N ALA A 313 10.81 -6.13 6.45
CA ALA A 313 10.86 -5.55 7.78
C ALA A 313 9.52 -4.97 8.22
N GLY A 314 9.18 -5.19 9.48
CA GLY A 314 8.07 -4.56 10.17
C GLY A 314 8.54 -3.42 11.08
N GLY A 315 7.70 -2.42 11.28
CA GLY A 315 7.97 -1.27 12.13
C GLY A 315 7.35 0.01 11.58
N ARG A 316 6.96 0.90 12.50
CA ARG A 316 6.34 2.19 12.15
C ARG A 316 7.39 3.18 11.63
N LEU A 317 7.03 3.92 10.58
CA LEU A 317 7.80 5.05 10.00
C LEU A 317 8.15 6.07 11.07
N ALA A 318 7.23 6.34 12.00
CA ALA A 318 7.46 7.30 13.08
C ALA A 318 8.72 6.96 13.88
N ASP A 319 9.00 5.68 14.16
CA ASP A 319 10.21 5.30 14.88
C ASP A 319 11.48 5.57 14.05
N CYS A 320 11.47 5.20 12.77
CA CYS A 320 12.56 5.46 11.83
C CYS A 320 12.79 6.98 11.62
N LEU A 321 11.78 7.80 11.86
CA LEU A 321 11.89 9.26 11.82
C LEU A 321 12.15 9.89 13.20
N ASN A 322 12.54 9.09 14.20
CA ASN A 322 12.82 9.49 15.58
C ASN A 322 11.63 10.16 16.30
N ALA A 323 10.42 9.80 15.90
CA ALA A 323 9.16 10.44 16.30
C ALA A 323 9.19 11.98 16.12
N HIS A 324 10.02 12.49 15.20
CA HIS A 324 10.16 13.92 15.00
C HIS A 324 8.97 14.46 14.20
N PRO A 325 8.16 15.38 14.75
CA PRO A 325 6.89 15.80 14.14
C PRO A 325 7.08 16.37 12.72
N ARG A 326 8.04 17.29 12.54
CA ARG A 326 8.38 17.79 11.19
C ARG A 326 8.84 16.73 10.20
N ARG A 327 9.71 15.79 10.57
CA ARG A 327 10.17 14.75 9.64
C ARG A 327 9.00 13.92 9.11
N ILE A 328 8.06 13.58 10.00
CA ILE A 328 6.84 12.85 9.64
C ILE A 328 5.94 13.71 8.75
N ALA A 329 5.79 15.01 9.06
CA ALA A 329 5.07 15.96 8.23
C ALA A 329 5.69 16.09 6.82
N THR A 330 7.02 16.17 6.71
CA THR A 330 7.74 16.20 5.43
C THR A 330 7.50 14.91 4.62
N ALA A 331 7.53 13.74 5.27
CA ALA A 331 7.23 12.47 4.60
C ALA A 331 5.80 12.46 4.05
N LEU A 332 4.83 12.94 4.82
CA LEU A 332 3.43 13.09 4.39
C LEU A 332 3.29 14.12 3.26
N PHE A 333 4.07 15.20 3.27
CA PHE A 333 4.12 16.15 2.17
C PHE A 333 4.56 15.47 0.87
N LEU A 334 5.67 14.71 0.91
CA LEU A 334 6.17 13.94 -0.24
C LEU A 334 5.11 12.97 -0.77
N LEU A 335 4.42 12.26 0.13
CA LEU A 335 3.32 11.36 -0.23
C LEU A 335 2.20 12.07 -1.02
N TYR A 336 1.75 13.25 -0.56
CA TYR A 336 0.63 13.96 -1.20
C TYR A 336 1.00 14.62 -2.53
N ILE A 337 2.25 15.06 -2.68
CA ILE A 337 2.74 15.65 -3.94
C ILE A 337 3.21 14.59 -4.94
N THR A 338 3.25 13.31 -4.57
CA THR A 338 3.47 12.21 -5.52
C THR A 338 2.24 12.08 -6.43
N PRO A 339 2.38 11.99 -7.77
CA PRO A 339 1.25 11.76 -8.66
C PRO A 339 0.47 10.49 -8.30
N GLY A 340 -0.85 10.61 -8.15
CA GLY A 340 -1.75 9.53 -7.71
C GLY A 340 -2.58 9.90 -6.47
N THR A 341 -3.07 8.87 -5.79
CA THR A 341 -3.86 9.03 -4.56
C THR A 341 -3.02 8.63 -3.35
N PRO A 342 -2.88 9.52 -2.34
CA PRO A 342 -2.15 9.20 -1.12
C PRO A 342 -3.00 8.32 -0.20
N LEU A 343 -2.43 7.21 0.27
CA LEU A 343 -2.95 6.37 1.33
C LEU A 343 -2.16 6.65 2.61
N VAL A 344 -2.84 7.24 3.59
CA VAL A 344 -2.29 7.46 4.94
C VAL A 344 -2.71 6.29 5.81
N TYR A 345 -1.74 5.52 6.31
CA TYR A 345 -2.02 4.45 7.26
C TYR A 345 -2.33 5.05 8.63
N ALA A 346 -3.46 4.64 9.22
CA ALA A 346 -3.93 5.23 10.47
C ALA A 346 -2.84 5.17 11.54
N GLY A 347 -2.59 6.30 12.19
CA GLY A 347 -1.54 6.46 13.19
C GLY A 347 -0.33 7.23 12.68
N THR A 348 -0.01 7.19 11.38
CA THR A 348 1.14 7.94 10.83
C THR A 348 0.98 9.44 11.05
N GLU A 349 -0.24 9.98 10.90
CA GLU A 349 -0.59 11.39 11.07
C GLU A 349 -0.48 11.88 12.52
N ILE A 350 -0.45 10.97 13.49
CA ILE A 350 -0.24 11.27 14.92
C ILE A 350 1.11 10.75 15.45
N GLY A 351 1.99 10.28 14.56
CA GLY A 351 3.30 9.75 14.95
C GLY A 351 3.25 8.46 15.77
N ALA A 352 2.25 7.60 15.52
CA ALA A 352 2.11 6.32 16.22
C ALA A 352 3.36 5.44 16.05
N ARG A 353 3.85 4.91 17.16
CA ARG A 353 5.08 4.12 17.26
C ARG A 353 4.81 2.62 17.28
N SER A 354 5.87 1.85 17.07
CA SER A 354 5.84 0.39 17.09
C SER A 354 5.46 -0.13 18.48
N GLN A 355 4.68 -1.21 18.53
CA GLN A 355 4.08 -1.76 19.75
C GLN A 355 4.61 -3.17 20.02
N ALA A 356 5.81 -3.26 20.60
CA ALA A 356 6.48 -4.53 20.90
C ALA A 356 5.63 -5.47 21.77
N SER A 357 4.96 -4.93 22.80
CA SER A 357 4.11 -5.75 23.69
C SER A 357 2.90 -6.36 22.98
N HIS A 358 2.35 -5.68 21.97
CA HIS A 358 1.30 -6.25 21.12
C HIS A 358 1.87 -7.36 20.25
N ALA A 359 3.04 -7.15 19.61
CA ALA A 359 3.70 -8.17 18.80
C ALA A 359 4.05 -9.43 19.62
N ASP A 360 4.57 -9.27 20.83
CA ASP A 360 4.87 -10.38 21.74
C ASP A 360 3.59 -11.16 22.12
N ALA A 361 2.49 -10.45 22.40
CA ALA A 361 1.22 -11.09 22.72
C ALA A 361 0.65 -11.87 21.52
N GLN A 362 0.82 -11.38 20.29
CA GLN A 362 0.40 -12.10 19.09
C GLN A 362 1.29 -13.31 18.80
N MET A 363 2.60 -13.21 19.01
CA MET A 363 3.53 -14.35 18.88
C MET A 363 3.07 -15.53 19.75
N VAL A 364 2.71 -15.27 21.02
CA VAL A 364 2.20 -16.31 21.92
C VAL A 364 0.93 -16.96 21.35
N ARG A 365 -0.03 -16.16 20.88
CA ARG A 365 -1.29 -16.66 20.30
C ARG A 365 -1.08 -17.47 19.02
N SER A 366 -0.18 -17.02 18.15
CA SER A 366 0.18 -17.72 16.91
C SER A 366 0.82 -19.07 17.22
N HIS A 367 1.72 -19.11 18.20
CA HIS A 367 2.35 -20.36 18.65
C HIS A 367 1.31 -21.38 19.13
N ASP A 368 0.38 -20.97 20.00
CA ASP A 368 -0.71 -21.85 20.47
C ASP A 368 -1.58 -22.35 19.31
N THR A 369 -1.82 -21.50 18.31
CA THR A 369 -2.61 -21.85 17.12
C THR A 369 -1.87 -22.88 16.25
N PHE A 370 -0.57 -22.69 16.01
CA PHE A 370 0.24 -23.62 15.23
C PHE A 370 0.36 -24.99 15.90
N GLN A 371 0.55 -25.03 17.22
CA GLN A 371 0.57 -26.29 17.97
C GLN A 371 -0.73 -27.09 17.80
N LYS A 372 -1.90 -26.42 17.83
CA LYS A 372 -3.20 -27.08 17.61
C LYS A 372 -3.37 -27.65 16.20
N LEU A 373 -2.65 -27.09 15.23
CA LEU A 373 -2.62 -27.57 13.85
C LEU A 373 -1.51 -28.60 13.60
N GLY A 374 -0.77 -29.01 14.63
CA GLY A 374 0.35 -29.95 14.51
C GLY A 374 1.59 -29.33 13.84
N VAL A 375 1.66 -28.00 13.74
CA VAL A 375 2.83 -27.28 13.23
C VAL A 375 3.73 -26.91 14.40
N TYR A 376 4.81 -27.66 14.55
CA TYR A 376 5.77 -27.50 15.65
C TYR A 376 6.86 -26.51 15.28
N ALA A 377 6.59 -25.22 15.51
CA ALA A 377 7.58 -24.15 15.43
C ALA A 377 7.96 -23.68 16.85
N ALA A 378 9.22 -23.30 17.07
CA ALA A 378 9.59 -22.62 18.32
C ALA A 378 8.78 -21.33 18.49
N GLN A 379 8.40 -20.96 19.71
CA GLN A 379 7.57 -19.78 19.94
C GLN A 379 8.17 -18.51 19.32
N ARG A 380 9.49 -18.31 19.45
CA ARG A 380 10.19 -17.18 18.84
C ARG A 380 10.08 -17.14 17.31
N SER A 381 10.01 -18.29 16.65
CA SER A 381 9.80 -18.39 15.19
C SER A 381 8.38 -18.00 14.77
N CYS A 382 7.43 -17.91 15.72
CA CYS A 382 6.08 -17.45 15.48
C CYS A 382 5.95 -15.91 15.58
N TYR A 383 7.07 -15.21 15.80
CA TYR A 383 7.08 -13.76 15.88
C TYR A 383 6.83 -13.16 14.50
N ASP A 384 5.75 -12.40 14.38
CA ASP A 384 5.41 -11.67 13.16
C ASP A 384 5.77 -10.19 13.34
N ALA A 385 6.82 -9.75 12.64
CA ALA A 385 7.30 -8.37 12.68
C ALA A 385 6.22 -7.35 12.27
N ARG A 386 5.22 -7.75 11.47
CA ARG A 386 4.12 -6.87 11.06
C ARG A 386 3.22 -6.47 12.24
N GLU A 387 3.21 -7.25 13.32
CA GLU A 387 2.42 -6.92 14.50
C GLU A 387 2.95 -5.69 15.25
N LEU A 388 4.22 -5.32 15.06
CA LEU A 388 4.78 -4.06 15.59
C LEU A 388 3.95 -2.84 15.19
N GLN A 389 3.34 -2.84 14.01
CA GLN A 389 2.58 -1.71 13.47
C GLN A 389 1.05 -1.93 13.49
N ARG A 390 0.56 -3.08 13.97
CA ARG A 390 -0.88 -3.43 14.01
C ARG A 390 -1.51 -3.26 15.40
N GLY A 391 -0.73 -2.84 16.39
CA GLY A 391 -1.25 -2.58 17.73
C GLY A 391 -2.33 -1.49 17.77
N PRO A 392 -3.17 -1.46 18.82
CA PRO A 392 -4.32 -0.57 18.91
C PRO A 392 -3.92 0.90 18.91
N LEU A 393 -4.76 1.72 18.28
CA LEU A 393 -4.68 3.18 18.34
C LEU A 393 -5.84 3.71 19.18
N ARG A 394 -5.53 4.59 20.12
CA ARG A 394 -6.51 5.13 21.06
C ARG A 394 -7.02 6.47 20.56
N ARG A 395 -8.33 6.71 20.73
CA ARG A 395 -8.98 7.97 20.35
C ARG A 395 -8.30 9.18 20.99
N GLU A 396 -7.89 9.06 22.26
CA GLU A 396 -7.28 10.13 23.02
C GLU A 396 -5.95 10.60 22.40
N ALA A 397 -5.25 9.74 21.66
CA ALA A 397 -4.04 10.12 20.95
C ALA A 397 -4.34 11.03 19.74
N PHE A 398 -5.43 10.75 19.02
CA PHE A 398 -5.91 11.63 17.95
C PHE A 398 -6.43 12.96 18.49
N ASP A 399 -7.26 12.91 19.54
CA ASP A 399 -7.81 14.12 20.16
C ASP A 399 -6.68 15.04 20.64
N ARG A 400 -5.64 14.47 21.27
CA ARG A 400 -4.45 15.20 21.71
C ARG A 400 -3.69 15.82 20.54
N ALA A 401 -3.36 15.03 19.51
CA ALA A 401 -2.62 15.48 18.35
C ALA A 401 -3.31 16.67 17.64
N VAL A 402 -4.65 16.65 17.57
CA VAL A 402 -5.44 17.77 17.06
C VAL A 402 -5.38 18.97 18.01
N SER A 403 -5.58 18.77 19.32
CA SER A 403 -5.63 19.87 20.30
C SER A 403 -4.29 20.59 20.47
N GLU A 404 -3.18 19.88 20.34
CA GLU A 404 -1.82 20.40 20.49
C GLU A 404 -1.24 20.93 19.16
N GLY A 405 -1.98 20.81 18.05
CA GLY A 405 -1.49 21.23 16.74
C GLY A 405 -0.28 20.43 16.26
N TYR A 406 -0.29 19.11 16.49
CA TYR A 406 0.80 18.23 16.08
C TYR A 406 1.08 18.38 14.58
N GLU A 407 2.33 18.69 14.22
CA GLU A 407 2.70 19.17 12.88
C GLU A 407 2.31 18.21 11.75
N ALA A 408 2.41 16.89 11.95
CA ALA A 408 2.01 15.91 10.94
C ALA A 408 0.48 15.83 10.77
N THR A 409 -0.28 16.02 11.85
CA THR A 409 -1.75 16.10 11.81
C THR A 409 -2.18 17.37 11.06
N GLU A 410 -1.56 18.51 11.35
CA GLU A 410 -1.83 19.77 10.66
C GLU A 410 -1.44 19.70 9.18
N MET A 411 -0.32 19.06 8.85
CA MET A 411 0.09 18.80 7.47
C MET A 411 -1.00 18.03 6.70
N VAL A 412 -1.51 16.91 7.23
CA VAL A 412 -2.59 16.14 6.59
C VAL A 412 -3.86 16.97 6.42
N ARG A 413 -4.25 17.75 7.44
CA ARG A 413 -5.45 18.60 7.37
C ARG A 413 -5.33 19.66 6.28
N ARG A 414 -4.17 20.33 6.18
CA ARG A 414 -3.91 21.38 5.20
C ARG A 414 -3.80 20.82 3.79
N LEU A 415 -3.05 19.74 3.60
CA LEU A 415 -2.95 19.08 2.30
C LEU A 415 -4.29 18.54 1.82
N ASN A 416 -5.14 18.01 2.70
CA ASN A 416 -6.51 17.64 2.33
C ASN A 416 -7.36 18.84 1.91
N ARG A 417 -7.16 20.01 2.53
CA ARG A 417 -7.82 21.26 2.10
C ARG A 417 -7.36 21.66 0.70
N VAL A 418 -6.05 21.68 0.45
CA VAL A 418 -5.48 21.99 -0.87
C VAL A 418 -5.96 20.97 -1.91
N ARG A 419 -5.94 19.67 -1.60
CA ARG A 419 -6.40 18.60 -2.49
C ARG A 419 -7.87 18.72 -2.87
N ARG A 420 -8.72 19.33 -2.03
CA ARG A 420 -10.14 19.58 -2.34
C ARG A 420 -10.33 20.73 -3.32
N THR A 421 -9.49 21.76 -3.26
CA THR A 421 -9.65 22.98 -4.07
C THR A 421 -8.77 23.02 -5.32
N ARG A 422 -7.66 22.27 -5.35
CA ARG A 422 -6.68 22.28 -6.43
C ARG A 422 -6.63 20.93 -7.14
N ARG A 423 -6.84 20.93 -8.47
CA ARG A 423 -6.73 19.75 -9.33
C ARG A 423 -5.28 19.31 -9.51
N TRP A 424 -4.30 20.22 -9.50
CA TRP A 424 -2.88 19.84 -9.65
C TRP A 424 -2.41 18.80 -8.63
N MET A 425 -3.02 18.75 -7.44
CA MET A 425 -2.68 17.76 -6.42
C MET A 425 -3.33 16.41 -6.71
N ARG A 426 -4.52 16.39 -7.32
CA ARG A 426 -5.30 15.18 -7.64
C ARG A 426 -4.93 14.56 -8.99
N GLU A 427 -4.56 15.40 -9.93
CA GLU A 427 -4.44 15.08 -11.36
C GLU A 427 -3.08 15.58 -11.89
N GLY A 428 -2.75 15.11 -13.09
CA GLY A 428 -1.61 15.61 -13.85
C GLY A 428 -0.26 15.07 -13.42
N GLY A 429 0.75 15.46 -14.21
CA GLY A 429 2.11 14.96 -14.08
C GLY A 429 2.93 15.72 -13.05
N ALA A 430 4.10 15.16 -12.76
CA ALA A 430 5.17 15.84 -12.06
C ALA A 430 6.23 16.31 -13.07
N LYS A 431 6.91 17.41 -12.76
CA LYS A 431 8.13 17.85 -13.45
C LYS A 431 9.24 18.03 -12.44
N ALA A 432 10.37 17.42 -12.74
CA ALA A 432 11.64 17.65 -12.07
C ALA A 432 12.01 19.14 -12.13
N VAL A 433 12.39 19.72 -10.98
CA VAL A 433 12.97 21.05 -10.90
C VAL A 433 14.26 20.96 -10.09
N ASP A 434 15.36 21.42 -10.65
CA ASP A 434 16.65 21.42 -9.95
C ASP A 434 16.62 22.42 -8.79
N SER A 435 17.04 21.96 -7.62
CA SER A 435 17.18 22.77 -6.41
C SER A 435 18.63 23.16 -6.13
N GLY A 436 19.59 22.57 -6.84
CA GLY A 436 21.02 22.68 -6.56
C GLY A 436 21.50 21.89 -5.33
N ASP A 437 20.61 21.16 -4.63
CA ASP A 437 20.94 20.40 -3.41
C ASP A 437 20.13 19.10 -3.34
N VAL A 438 20.83 17.96 -3.27
CA VAL A 438 20.19 16.64 -3.21
C VAL A 438 19.33 16.42 -1.97
N GLY A 439 19.52 17.20 -0.90
CA GLY A 439 18.69 17.19 0.30
C GLY A 439 17.45 18.10 0.20
N VAL A 440 17.22 18.76 -0.93
CA VAL A 440 16.08 19.65 -1.15
C VAL A 440 15.28 19.20 -2.37
N LEU A 441 14.05 18.76 -2.13
CA LEU A 441 13.09 18.46 -3.19
C LEU A 441 12.60 19.77 -3.82
N CYS A 442 12.59 19.83 -5.15
CA CYS A 442 11.83 20.82 -5.89
C CYS A 442 11.10 20.14 -7.05
N MET A 443 9.79 20.35 -7.16
CA MET A 443 8.95 19.65 -8.13
C MET A 443 7.78 20.52 -8.58
N GLY A 444 7.60 20.62 -9.90
CA GLY A 444 6.42 21.21 -10.50
C GLY A 444 5.26 20.20 -10.55
N ARG A 445 4.06 20.64 -10.18
CA ARG A 445 2.79 19.92 -10.41
C ARG A 445 1.84 20.84 -11.16
N GLY A 446 0.99 20.25 -12.00
CA GLY A 446 -0.02 21.01 -12.73
C GLY A 446 -1.13 20.13 -13.24
N ALA A 447 -2.34 20.68 -13.30
CA ALA A 447 -3.44 20.01 -13.97
C ALA A 447 -3.17 19.89 -15.49
N PRO A 448 -3.57 18.78 -16.16
CA PRO A 448 -3.27 18.55 -17.59
C PRO A 448 -3.77 19.64 -18.54
N ASP A 449 -4.85 20.33 -18.15
CA ASP A 449 -5.68 21.22 -18.98
C ASP A 449 -5.91 22.60 -18.34
N ASP A 450 -5.22 22.92 -17.25
CA ASP A 450 -5.30 24.23 -16.60
C ASP A 450 -3.89 24.82 -16.37
N THR A 451 -3.59 25.91 -17.08
CA THR A 451 -2.31 26.62 -16.94
C THR A 451 -2.22 27.41 -15.64
N ARG A 452 -3.35 27.73 -15.01
CA ARG A 452 -3.44 28.51 -13.77
C ARG A 452 -3.43 27.62 -12.53
N ASP A 453 -3.90 26.38 -12.64
CA ASP A 453 -3.88 25.42 -11.54
C ASP A 453 -2.58 24.60 -11.52
N ARG A 454 -1.52 25.24 -11.03
CA ARG A 454 -0.15 24.71 -10.97
C ARG A 454 0.56 25.14 -9.70
N ALA A 455 1.48 24.31 -9.24
CA ALA A 455 2.27 24.60 -8.05
C ALA A 455 3.73 24.19 -8.24
N LEU A 456 4.62 24.98 -7.64
CA LEU A 456 5.98 24.60 -7.35
C LEU A 456 6.02 24.12 -5.90
N CYS A 457 6.34 22.84 -5.70
CA CYS A 457 6.48 22.21 -4.40
C CYS A 457 7.95 22.14 -4.04
N VAL A 458 8.33 22.60 -2.85
CA VAL A 458 9.71 22.60 -2.37
C VAL A 458 9.75 21.99 -0.97
N ALA A 459 10.67 21.08 -0.69
CA ALA A 459 10.82 20.51 0.65
C ALA A 459 12.29 20.31 1.02
N ASN A 460 12.68 20.81 2.18
CA ASN A 460 13.96 20.48 2.79
C ASN A 460 13.82 19.13 3.50
N LEU A 461 14.59 18.12 3.08
CA LEU A 461 14.57 16.79 3.69
C LEU A 461 15.52 16.68 4.87
N THR A 462 16.30 17.73 5.16
CA THR A 462 17.42 17.69 6.11
C THR A 462 17.11 18.40 7.43
N GLY A 463 17.89 18.04 8.46
CA GLY A 463 17.82 18.65 9.79
C GLY A 463 18.50 20.02 9.92
N VAL A 464 18.98 20.60 8.82
CA VAL A 464 19.66 21.91 8.82
C VAL A 464 18.96 22.86 7.85
N VAL A 465 19.16 24.16 8.04
CA VAL A 465 18.66 25.17 7.10
C VAL A 465 19.32 24.93 5.73
N LYS A 466 18.50 24.92 4.68
CA LYS A 466 18.96 24.75 3.29
C LYS A 466 18.49 25.90 2.42
N TRP A 467 19.22 26.10 1.33
CA TRP A 467 18.84 27.03 0.26
C TRP A 467 18.53 26.24 -1.00
N ALA A 468 17.32 26.39 -1.54
CA ALA A 468 16.97 25.85 -2.84
C ALA A 468 17.27 26.92 -3.90
N ALA A 469 18.21 26.65 -4.81
CA ALA A 469 18.52 27.49 -5.95
C ALA A 469 17.72 26.99 -7.17
N VAL A 470 16.51 27.52 -7.36
CA VAL A 470 15.59 27.05 -8.40
C VAL A 470 15.82 27.84 -9.70
N PRO A 471 16.24 27.21 -10.81
CA PRO A 471 16.43 27.90 -12.08
C PRO A 471 15.13 28.58 -12.56
N VAL A 472 15.20 29.88 -12.85
CA VAL A 472 14.04 30.70 -13.27
C VAL A 472 13.32 30.06 -14.46
N ARG A 473 14.08 29.54 -15.44
CA ARG A 473 13.52 28.88 -16.63
C ARG A 473 12.72 27.62 -16.29
N GLN A 474 13.20 26.81 -15.34
CA GLN A 474 12.52 25.58 -14.94
C GLN A 474 11.26 25.88 -14.12
N ALA A 475 11.33 26.85 -13.19
CA ALA A 475 10.16 27.30 -12.43
C ALA A 475 9.08 27.89 -13.35
N ALA A 476 9.45 28.78 -14.28
CA ALA A 476 8.52 29.38 -15.23
C ALA A 476 7.85 28.32 -16.13
N ALA A 477 8.60 27.31 -16.58
CA ALA A 477 8.06 26.19 -17.37
C ALA A 477 7.08 25.31 -16.57
N CYS A 478 7.26 25.22 -15.24
CA CYS A 478 6.33 24.51 -14.37
C CYS A 478 5.06 25.32 -14.14
N LEU A 479 5.20 26.61 -13.85
CA LEU A 479 4.10 27.49 -13.44
C LEU A 479 3.37 28.17 -14.60
N ALA A 480 3.74 27.86 -15.84
CA ALA A 480 3.16 28.38 -17.07
C ALA A 480 3.07 29.93 -17.06
N ALA A 481 4.19 30.59 -16.72
CA ALA A 481 4.27 32.05 -16.80
C ALA A 481 3.99 32.50 -18.25
N GLU A 482 2.85 33.14 -18.48
CA GLU A 482 2.29 33.44 -19.81
C GLU A 482 3.22 34.28 -20.70
N SER A 483 4.17 35.01 -20.09
CA SER A 483 5.13 35.88 -20.77
C SER A 483 6.59 35.43 -20.64
N GLY A 484 6.83 34.17 -20.26
CA GLY A 484 8.17 33.58 -20.20
C GLY A 484 8.90 33.76 -18.85
N PRO A 485 10.21 33.45 -18.79
CA PRO A 485 10.98 33.40 -17.56
C PRO A 485 11.05 34.73 -16.78
N GLU A 486 11.03 35.87 -17.48
CA GLU A 486 11.11 37.20 -16.86
C GLU A 486 9.87 37.52 -16.03
N ALA A 487 8.68 37.15 -16.51
CA ALA A 487 7.44 37.31 -15.75
C ALA A 487 7.43 36.54 -14.43
N TRP A 488 8.14 35.40 -14.34
CA TRP A 488 8.31 34.68 -13.08
C TRP A 488 9.17 35.46 -12.09
N VAL A 489 10.24 36.10 -12.56
CA VAL A 489 11.11 36.94 -11.72
C VAL A 489 10.33 38.14 -11.18
N ASP A 490 9.53 38.78 -12.03
CA ASP A 490 8.68 39.90 -11.64
C ASP A 490 7.60 39.46 -10.66
N ASP A 491 6.94 38.32 -10.90
CA ASP A 491 5.96 37.74 -9.97
C ASP A 491 6.55 37.51 -8.56
N VAL A 492 7.80 37.07 -8.49
CA VAL A 492 8.53 36.85 -7.24
C VAL A 492 8.89 38.18 -6.58
N ARG A 493 9.47 39.14 -7.31
CA ARG A 493 9.89 40.46 -6.79
C ARG A 493 8.70 41.28 -6.30
N GLU A 494 7.63 41.29 -7.07
CA GLU A 494 6.41 42.03 -6.76
C GLU A 494 5.49 41.26 -5.80
N ARG A 495 5.90 40.07 -5.34
CA ARG A 495 5.13 39.21 -4.42
C ARG A 495 3.73 38.88 -4.97
N ARG A 496 3.57 38.83 -6.29
CA ARG A 496 2.32 38.41 -6.96
C ARG A 496 2.01 36.94 -6.70
N ARG A 497 2.99 36.16 -6.24
CA ARG A 497 2.82 34.77 -5.84
C ARG A 497 3.29 34.53 -4.43
N ARG A 498 2.49 33.80 -3.67
CA ARG A 498 2.74 33.53 -2.26
C ARG A 498 3.19 32.10 -2.06
N PHE A 499 4.37 31.95 -1.46
CA PHE A 499 4.85 30.67 -0.95
C PHE A 499 4.58 30.60 0.54
N VAL A 500 4.02 29.47 0.97
CA VAL A 500 3.65 29.25 2.36
C VAL A 500 4.26 27.93 2.79
N ASP A 501 4.90 27.93 3.96
CA ASP A 501 5.30 26.69 4.60
C ASP A 501 4.04 25.94 5.05
N VAL A 502 3.81 24.77 4.47
CA VAL A 502 2.56 24.01 4.63
C VAL A 502 2.39 23.50 6.05
N VAL A 503 3.47 23.33 6.84
CA VAL A 503 3.39 22.91 8.25
C VAL A 503 2.95 24.09 9.13
N SER A 504 3.73 25.17 9.11
CA SER A 504 3.59 26.31 10.02
C SER A 504 2.57 27.34 9.54
N GLY A 505 2.36 27.44 8.23
CA GLY A 505 1.49 28.44 7.59
C GLY A 505 2.16 29.80 7.43
N GLN A 506 3.44 29.87 7.76
CA GLN A 506 4.21 31.09 7.65
C GLN A 506 4.63 31.33 6.19
N PRO A 507 4.67 32.59 5.73
CA PRO A 507 5.22 32.91 4.42
C PRO A 507 6.67 32.44 4.30
N VAL A 508 7.01 31.90 3.14
CA VAL A 508 8.40 31.68 2.71
C VAL A 508 8.70 32.77 1.69
N GLU A 509 9.64 33.66 2.00
CA GLU A 509 10.00 34.76 1.10
C GLU A 509 11.19 34.34 0.21
N PRO A 510 10.95 34.04 -1.09
CA PRO A 510 12.03 33.80 -2.04
C PRO A 510 12.79 35.09 -2.37
N ALA A 511 14.07 34.94 -2.73
CA ALA A 511 14.91 36.01 -3.27
C ALA A 511 15.37 35.66 -4.69
N VAL A 512 15.61 36.66 -5.55
CA VAL A 512 16.12 36.46 -6.92
C VAL A 512 17.62 36.72 -6.94
N ASP A 513 18.39 35.80 -7.53
CA ASP A 513 19.80 36.01 -7.89
C ASP A 513 19.90 36.16 -9.41
N ASP A 514 19.98 37.41 -9.87
CA ASP A 514 20.03 37.78 -11.29
C ASP A 514 21.28 37.26 -11.99
N ALA A 515 22.42 37.20 -11.29
CA ALA A 515 23.68 36.76 -11.88
C ALA A 515 23.63 35.28 -12.25
N LYS A 516 22.92 34.47 -11.46
CA LYS A 516 22.75 33.03 -11.69
C LYS A 516 21.44 32.66 -12.37
N MET A 517 20.51 33.61 -12.53
CA MET A 517 19.16 33.38 -13.04
C MET A 517 18.42 32.28 -12.24
N VAL A 518 18.47 32.38 -10.91
CA VAL A 518 17.79 31.47 -9.96
C VAL A 518 16.92 32.22 -8.97
N VAL A 519 15.88 31.54 -8.48
CA VAL A 519 15.09 31.95 -7.32
C VAL A 519 15.53 31.12 -6.11
N MET A 520 15.98 31.81 -5.08
CA MET A 520 16.52 31.26 -3.85
C MET A 520 15.43 31.13 -2.80
N PHE A 521 15.19 29.93 -2.29
CA PHE A 521 14.29 29.67 -1.16
C PHE A 521 15.10 29.31 0.07
N ARG A 522 14.98 30.08 1.16
CA ARG A 522 15.52 29.69 2.46
C ARG A 522 14.50 28.78 3.16
N LEU A 523 14.87 27.54 3.39
CA LEU A 523 14.02 26.53 3.99
C LEU A 523 14.58 26.14 5.36
N GLU A 524 13.75 26.29 6.40
CA GLU A 524 14.08 25.76 7.72
C GLU A 524 14.23 24.23 7.67
N ALA A 525 14.82 23.65 8.72
CA ALA A 525 14.94 22.20 8.83
C ALA A 525 13.57 21.52 8.66
N PHE A 526 13.50 20.55 7.73
CA PHE A 526 12.28 19.82 7.39
C PHE A 526 11.10 20.67 6.85
N ALA A 527 11.34 21.93 6.47
CA ALA A 527 10.31 22.82 5.95
C ALA A 527 9.78 22.36 4.59
N CYS A 528 8.49 22.59 4.35
CA CYS A 528 7.80 22.22 3.11
C CYS A 528 7.00 23.42 2.62
N ALA A 529 7.26 23.90 1.41
CA ALA A 529 6.58 25.05 0.83
C ALA A 529 5.87 24.68 -0.47
N ALA A 530 4.70 25.27 -0.71
CA ALA A 530 4.02 25.22 -2.00
C ALA A 530 3.51 26.61 -2.37
N VAL A 531 3.33 26.85 -3.68
CA VAL A 531 2.62 28.04 -4.17
C VAL A 531 1.13 27.89 -3.87
N GLU A 532 0.56 28.78 -3.05
CA GLU A 532 -0.87 28.70 -2.71
C GLU A 532 -1.77 29.60 -3.57
N GLU A 533 -1.26 30.71 -4.13
CA GLU A 533 -2.07 31.68 -4.89
C GLU A 533 -1.22 32.58 -5.83
N VAL A 534 -1.79 32.92 -6.99
CA VAL A 534 -1.51 34.19 -7.68
C VAL A 534 -2.45 35.20 -7.03
N ALA A 535 -1.93 36.30 -6.47
CA ALA A 535 -2.76 37.35 -5.91
C ALA A 535 -3.76 37.80 -6.99
N SER A 536 -5.06 37.67 -6.72
CA SER A 536 -6.09 38.24 -7.57
C SER A 536 -5.91 39.75 -7.57
N GLY A 537 -5.46 40.30 -8.70
CA GLY A 537 -5.54 41.74 -8.98
C GLY A 537 -6.97 42.17 -9.26
#